data_AF-A0A1H9I8M8-F1
#
_entry.id   AF-A0A1H9I8M8-F1
#
_cell.length_a   1.000
_cell.length_b   1.000
_cell.length_c   1.000
_cell.angle_alpha   90.00
_cell.angle_beta   90.00
_cell.angle_gamma   90.00
#
_symmetry.space_group_name_H-M   'P 1'
#
loop_
_entity.id
_entity.type
_entity.pdbx_description
1 polymer ?
#
loop_
_entity_poly.entity_id
_entity_poly.type
_entity_poly.pdbx_seq_one_letter_code
_entity_poly.pdbx_strand_id
1 'polypeptide(L)' 'MVFPLEQLVEFDENIYEITVAASLRAYQMAKVDDPEIAANQDKVVCAAAKQLFTKRVTYRIEHKD' A
#
# COMPACT_ATOMS: atom_id res chain seq x y z
N MET A 1 -7.93 4.03 10.83
CA MET A 1 -7.10 2.81 10.66
C MET A 1 -5.76 2.92 11.40
N VAL A 2 -5.20 1.77 11.83
CA VAL A 2 -3.82 1.58 12.36
C VAL A 2 -2.99 0.88 11.29
N PHE A 3 -1.71 1.23 11.17
CA PHE A 3 -0.79 0.62 10.20
C PHE A 3 -0.56 -0.87 10.51
N PRO A 4 -0.44 -1.76 9.51
CA PRO A 4 -0.21 -3.20 9.72
C PRO A 4 1.22 -3.48 10.22
N LEU A 5 1.46 -3.23 11.51
CA LEU A 5 2.80 -3.35 12.12
C LEU A 5 3.30 -4.79 12.19
N GLU A 6 2.41 -5.76 12.43
CA GLU A 6 2.75 -7.19 12.43
C GLU A 6 3.29 -7.60 11.05
N GLN A 7 2.55 -7.29 9.99
CA GLN A 7 2.97 -7.60 8.63
C GLN A 7 4.23 -6.82 8.23
N LEU A 8 4.42 -5.61 8.74
CA LEU A 8 5.65 -4.83 8.54
C LEU A 8 6.86 -5.52 9.17
N VAL A 9 6.71 -6.07 10.38
CA VAL A 9 7.79 -6.78 11.09
C VAL A 9 8.11 -8.12 10.44
N GLU A 10 7.09 -8.81 9.91
CA GLU A 10 7.24 -10.09 9.20
C GLU A 10 7.74 -9.94 7.75
N PHE A 11 7.72 -8.73 7.19
CA PHE A 11 8.10 -8.50 5.80
C PHE A 11 9.62 -8.60 5.61
N ASP A 12 10.05 -9.60 4.84
CA ASP A 12 11.45 -9.94 4.61
C ASP A 12 11.95 -9.58 3.20
N GLU A 13 11.10 -8.98 2.36
CA GLU A 13 11.46 -8.48 1.03
C GLU A 13 11.95 -7.01 1.07
N ASN A 14 12.05 -6.36 -0.09
CA ASN A 14 12.60 -5.02 -0.18
C ASN A 14 11.64 -3.96 0.38
N ILE A 15 11.97 -3.43 1.56
CA ILE A 15 11.15 -2.44 2.26
C ILE A 15 10.97 -1.13 1.47
N TYR A 16 11.95 -0.75 0.66
CA TYR A 16 11.86 0.46 -0.17
C TYR A 16 10.88 0.25 -1.32
N GLU A 17 10.87 -0.94 -1.92
CA GLU A 17 9.96 -1.26 -3.02
C GLU A 17 8.50 -1.28 -2.56
N ILE A 18 8.19 -1.92 -1.43
CA ILE A 18 6.82 -1.91 -0.91
C ILE A 18 6.39 -0.51 -0.46
N THR A 19 7.31 0.33 0.00
CA THR A 19 7.02 1.73 0.35
C THR A 19 6.66 2.55 -0.89
N VAL A 20 7.41 2.39 -1.98
CA VAL A 20 7.10 3.02 -3.28
C VAL A 20 5.76 2.49 -3.81
N ALA A 21 5.54 1.17 -3.76
CA ALA A 21 4.31 0.54 -4.19
C ALA A 21 3.09 1.06 -3.38
N ALA A 22 3.22 1.19 -2.06
CA ALA A 22 2.16 1.72 -1.19
C ALA A 22 1.81 3.17 -1.55
N SER A 23 2.83 3.99 -1.82
CA SER A 23 2.65 5.39 -2.23
C SER A 23 1.94 5.50 -3.58
N LEU A 24 2.35 4.70 -4.57
CA LEU A 24 1.71 4.65 -5.90
C LEU A 24 0.29 4.11 -5.81
N ARG A 25 0.05 3.08 -5.00
CA ARG A 25 -1.29 2.53 -4.78
C ARG A 25 -2.21 3.55 -4.10
N ALA A 26 -1.72 4.26 -3.09
CA ALA A 26 -2.47 5.33 -2.44
C ALA A 26 -2.86 6.43 -3.43
N TYR A 27 -1.94 6.82 -4.33
CA TYR A 27 -2.24 7.76 -5.41
C TYR A 27 -3.31 7.22 -6.37
N GLN A 28 -3.24 5.94 -6.77
CA GLN A 28 -4.26 5.32 -7.61
C GLN A 28 -5.64 5.32 -6.94
N MET A 29 -5.72 5.00 -5.65
CA MET A 29 -6.96 5.05 -4.87
C MET A 29 -7.54 6.46 -4.86
N ALA A 30 -6.71 7.47 -4.59
CA ALA A 30 -7.14 8.88 -4.57
C ALA A 30 -7.62 9.35 -5.96
N LYS A 31 -6.95 8.89 -7.03
CA LYS A 31 -7.30 9.23 -8.42
C LYS A 31 -8.69 8.76 -8.85
N VAL A 32 -9.18 7.66 -8.28
CA VAL A 32 -10.48 7.07 -8.63
C VAL A 32 -11.55 7.31 -7.56
N ASP A 33 -11.24 8.15 -6.56
CA ASP A 33 -12.09 8.39 -5.40
C ASP A 33 -12.57 7.08 -4.74
N ASP A 34 -11.61 6.18 -4.49
CA ASP A 34 -11.89 4.84 -3.97
C ASP A 34 -12.66 4.94 -2.63
N PRO A 35 -13.85 4.33 -2.50
CA PRO A 35 -14.66 4.42 -1.29
C PRO A 35 -13.96 3.85 -0.05
N GLU A 36 -12.92 3.01 -0.22
CA GLU A 36 -12.09 2.57 0.90
C GLU A 36 -11.32 3.70 1.58
N ILE A 37 -11.11 4.84 0.94
CA ILE A 37 -10.45 6.00 1.56
C ILE A 37 -11.29 6.50 2.74
N ALA A 38 -12.58 6.76 2.51
CA ALA A 38 -13.51 7.21 3.53
C ALA A 38 -13.68 6.15 4.64
N ALA A 39 -13.78 4.86 4.26
CA ALA A 39 -13.86 3.75 5.21
C ALA A 39 -12.63 3.66 6.13
N ASN A 40 -11.50 4.22 5.72
CA ASN A 40 -10.23 4.19 6.45
C ASN A 40 -9.86 5.50 7.14
N GLN A 41 -10.81 6.44 7.29
CA GLN A 41 -10.60 7.76 7.92
C GLN A 41 -9.53 8.58 7.17
N ASP A 42 -9.57 8.54 5.84
CA ASP A 42 -8.67 9.29 4.94
C ASP A 42 -7.18 8.95 5.07
N LYS A 43 -6.83 7.90 5.83
CA LYS A 43 -5.46 7.37 5.95
C LYS A 43 -5.12 6.47 4.76
N VAL A 44 -5.17 7.04 3.56
CA VAL A 44 -5.05 6.32 2.28
C VAL A 44 -3.76 5.50 2.16
N VAL A 45 -2.64 6.02 2.68
CA VAL A 45 -1.34 5.30 2.67
C VAL A 45 -1.39 4.05 3.53
N CYS A 46 -2.01 4.10 4.71
CA CYS A 46 -2.17 2.93 5.57
C CYS A 46 -3.09 1.88 4.93
N ALA A 47 -4.16 2.32 4.26
CA ALA A 47 -5.07 1.44 3.53
C ALA A 47 -4.36 0.75 2.36
N ALA A 48 -3.62 1.50 1.56
CA ALA A 48 -2.81 0.99 0.46
C ALA A 48 -1.74 -0.01 0.94
N ALA A 49 -0.98 0.35 1.98
CA ALA A 49 0.02 -0.53 2.57
C ALA A 49 -0.61 -1.85 3.05
N LYS A 50 -1.78 -1.79 3.73
CA LYS A 50 -2.51 -2.99 4.15
C LYS A 50 -2.91 -3.87 2.96
N GLN A 51 -3.40 -3.29 1.87
CA GLN A 51 -3.74 -4.05 0.65
C GLN A 51 -2.53 -4.81 0.09
N LEU A 52 -1.34 -4.21 0.16
CA LEU A 52 -0.09 -4.83 -0.31
C LEU A 52 0.42 -5.91 0.64
N PHE A 53 0.50 -5.62 1.95
CA PHE A 53 0.95 -6.57 2.97
C PHE A 53 0.05 -7.81 3.04
N THR A 54 -1.27 -7.66 2.87
CA THR A 54 -2.19 -8.80 2.85
C THR A 54 -2.36 -9.42 1.46
N LYS A 55 -1.51 -9.03 0.48
CA LYS A 55 -1.53 -9.52 -0.91
C LYS A 55 -2.89 -9.40 -1.63
N ARG A 56 -3.75 -8.49 -1.18
CA ARG A 56 -4.99 -8.14 -1.88
C ARG A 56 -4.70 -7.40 -3.18
N VAL A 57 -3.61 -6.63 -3.18
CA VAL A 57 -3.00 -6.01 -4.36
C VAL A 57 -1.54 -6.43 -4.38
N THR A 58 -1.03 -6.78 -5.55
CA THR A 58 0.39 -7.07 -5.77
C THR A 58 1.01 -5.98 -6.64
N TYR A 59 2.34 -5.87 -6.59
CA TYR A 59 3.08 -4.90 -7.39
C TYR A 59 4.27 -5.58 -8.07
N ARG A 60 4.74 -4.95 -9.14
CA ARG A 60 6.00 -5.26 -9.81
C ARG A 60 6.63 -3.93 -10.20
N ILE A 61 7.85 -3.69 -9.78
CA ILE A 61 8.60 -2.49 -10.20
C ILE A 61 9.30 -2.82 -11.52
N GLU A 62 9.05 -2.00 -12.54
CA GLU A 62 9.76 -2.11 -13.82
C GLU A 62 11.10 -1.39 -13.70
N HIS A 63 12.18 -2.11 -13.96
CA HIS A 63 13.51 -1.53 -14.13
C HIS A 63 13.69 -1.18 -15.61
N LYS A 64 14.18 0.03 -15.90
CA LYS A 64 14.64 0.36 -17.25
C LYS A 64 16.07 -0.17 -17.40
N ASP A 65 16.27 -1.03 -18.40
CA ASP A 65 17.59 -1.44 -18.89
C ASP A 65 18.37 -0.26 -19.50
#